data_AF-A0A1A9ULI8-F1
#
_entry.id   AF-A0A1A9ULI8-F1
#
_cell.length_a   1.000
_cell.length_b   1.000
_cell.length_c   1.000
_cell.angle_alpha   90.00
_cell.angle_beta   90.00
_cell.angle_gamma   90.00
#
_symmetry.space_group_name_H-M   'P 1'
#
loop_
_entity.id
_entity.type
_entity.pdbx_description
1 polymer ?
#
loop_
_entity_poly.entity_id
_entity_poly.type
_entity_poly.pdbx_seq_one_letter_code
_entity_poly.pdbx_strand_id
1 'polypeptide(L)'
;MSSTESTSDQSVREYELEEKILNQLLLLENEFRSHYDFAKKELAQQMEWINRVLVISQRYVHLESSGRCRNHPKVQKAEESLLQEMAERIKGIKQSNCRVYTSVKELRKSCIIFEELCSQLDMAVESPFIIGDACHKPLAFFIELVSDLFKYLHASVLRQKYSVHLIEPSDYESVAKYKAAIEPSEDFEEYMSVGLTYCKCFRSKRIY
;
A
#
# COMPACT_ATOMS: atom_id res chain seq x y z
N MET A 1 22.45 -49.64 -13.84
CA MET A 1 21.57 -49.38 -12.67
C MET A 1 21.80 -47.97 -12.10
N SER A 2 22.10 -46.96 -12.93
CA SER A 2 22.51 -45.61 -12.45
C SER A 2 21.45 -44.52 -12.68
N SER A 3 20.26 -44.88 -13.18
CA SER A 3 19.26 -43.94 -13.71
C SER A 3 18.10 -43.68 -12.73
N THR A 4 17.95 -44.52 -11.71
CA THR A 4 16.88 -44.45 -10.71
C THR A 4 17.23 -43.58 -9.50
N GLU A 5 18.51 -43.43 -9.17
CA GLU A 5 18.95 -42.54 -8.08
C GLU A 5 18.90 -41.06 -8.47
N SER A 6 19.13 -40.71 -9.75
CA SER A 6 19.12 -39.31 -10.18
C SER A 6 17.72 -38.70 -10.27
N THR A 7 16.70 -39.53 -10.53
CA THR A 7 15.30 -39.11 -10.66
C THR A 7 14.63 -38.91 -9.31
N SER A 8 14.96 -39.74 -8.30
CA SER A 8 14.46 -39.53 -6.94
C SER A 8 15.00 -38.24 -6.33
N ASP A 9 16.30 -37.96 -6.50
CA ASP A 9 16.96 -36.76 -5.96
C ASP A 9 16.45 -35.45 -6.58
N GLN A 10 16.03 -35.50 -7.86
CA GLN A 10 15.46 -34.34 -8.53
C GLN A 10 14.04 -34.04 -8.04
N SER A 11 13.20 -35.06 -7.89
CA SER A 11 11.84 -34.89 -7.37
C SER A 11 11.82 -34.33 -5.94
N VAL A 12 12.75 -34.78 -5.07
CA VAL A 12 12.85 -34.26 -3.69
C VAL A 12 13.21 -32.78 -3.68
N ARG A 13 14.15 -32.35 -4.53
CA ARG A 13 14.54 -30.94 -4.65
C ARG A 13 13.41 -30.05 -5.17
N GLU A 14 12.58 -30.55 -6.08
CA GLU A 14 11.41 -29.85 -6.59
C GLU A 14 10.37 -29.65 -5.49
N TYR A 15 10.04 -30.69 -4.71
CA TYR A 15 9.14 -30.57 -3.57
C TYR A 15 9.64 -29.60 -2.49
N GLU A 16 10.94 -29.63 -2.17
CA GLU A 16 11.54 -28.68 -1.22
C GLU A 16 11.46 -27.23 -1.72
N LEU A 17 11.55 -27.01 -3.03
CA LEU A 17 11.42 -25.69 -3.62
C LEU A 17 9.96 -25.21 -3.59
N GLU A 18 9.01 -26.07 -3.93
CA GLU A 18 7.57 -25.77 -3.81
C GLU A 18 7.18 -25.41 -2.37
N GLU A 19 7.69 -26.15 -1.39
CA GLU A 19 7.48 -25.85 0.03
C GLU A 19 8.04 -24.47 0.41
N LYS A 20 9.24 -24.12 -0.05
CA LYS A 20 9.83 -22.79 0.17
C LYS A 20 8.99 -21.69 -0.48
N ILE A 21 8.50 -21.90 -1.69
CA ILE A 21 7.64 -20.93 -2.40
C ILE A 21 6.33 -20.75 -1.63
N LEU A 22 5.70 -21.83 -1.17
CA LEU A 22 4.47 -21.77 -0.39
C LEU A 22 4.67 -21.02 0.93
N ASN A 23 5.74 -21.34 1.67
CA ASN A 23 6.06 -20.64 2.92
C ASN A 23 6.30 -19.15 2.69
N GLN A 24 6.98 -18.78 1.61
CA GLN A 24 7.18 -17.38 1.24
C GLN A 24 5.87 -16.69 0.83
N LEU A 25 4.97 -17.39 0.14
CA LEU A 25 3.65 -16.86 -0.22
C LEU A 25 2.79 -16.57 1.03
N LEU A 26 2.82 -17.45 2.03
CA LEU A 26 2.14 -17.26 3.31
C LEU A 26 2.74 -16.09 4.11
N LEU A 27 4.06 -15.91 4.05
CA LEU A 27 4.72 -14.73 4.63
C LEU A 27 4.23 -13.44 3.94
N LEU A 28 4.21 -13.42 2.60
CA LEU A 28 3.72 -12.29 1.82
C LEU A 28 2.26 -11.96 2.14
N GLU A 29 1.38 -12.95 2.25
CA GLU A 29 -0.02 -12.74 2.66
C GLU A 29 -0.11 -11.95 3.97
N ASN A 30 0.70 -12.31 4.96
CA ASN A 30 0.75 -11.61 6.25
C ASN A 30 1.36 -10.21 6.14
N GLU A 31 2.42 -10.04 5.35
CA GLU A 31 3.08 -8.74 5.17
C GLU A 31 2.21 -7.75 4.41
N PHE A 32 1.51 -8.18 3.34
CA PHE A 32 0.56 -7.34 2.61
C PHE A 32 -0.59 -6.89 3.53
N ARG A 33 -1.16 -7.80 4.33
CA ARG A 33 -2.20 -7.46 5.31
C ARG A 33 -1.69 -6.47 6.37
N SER A 34 -0.52 -6.76 6.94
CA SER A 34 0.09 -5.90 7.97
C SER A 34 0.39 -4.50 7.42
N HIS A 35 0.91 -4.42 6.19
CA HIS A 35 1.12 -3.16 5.50
C HIS A 35 -0.19 -2.40 5.29
N TYR A 36 -1.24 -3.08 4.82
CA TYR A 36 -2.54 -2.46 4.57
C TYR A 36 -3.16 -1.90 5.86
N ASP A 37 -3.16 -2.67 6.94
CA ASP A 37 -3.68 -2.22 8.25
C ASP A 37 -2.90 -1.02 8.79
N PHE A 38 -1.58 -1.04 8.62
CA PHE A 38 -0.72 0.09 8.97
C PHE A 38 -1.04 1.33 8.12
N ALA A 39 -1.09 1.17 6.79
CA ALA A 39 -1.39 2.25 5.86
C ALA A 39 -2.77 2.85 6.10
N LYS A 40 -3.78 2.02 6.42
CA LYS A 40 -5.14 2.47 6.76
C LYS A 40 -5.15 3.41 7.98
N LYS A 41 -4.37 3.10 9.02
CA LYS A 41 -4.21 3.96 10.20
C LYS A 41 -3.52 5.28 9.86
N GLU A 42 -2.45 5.22 9.08
CA GLU A 42 -1.73 6.40 8.61
C GLU A 42 -2.63 7.31 7.75
N LEU A 43 -3.38 6.74 6.81
CA LEU A 43 -4.31 7.48 5.95
C LEU A 43 -5.47 8.10 6.73
N ALA A 44 -6.00 7.42 7.75
CA ALA A 44 -7.00 7.99 8.64
C ALA A 44 -6.45 9.24 9.36
N GLN A 45 -5.21 9.19 9.85
CA GLN A 45 -4.57 10.34 10.47
C GLN A 45 -4.30 11.47 9.47
N GLN A 46 -3.88 11.14 8.25
CA GLN A 46 -3.74 12.12 7.17
C GLN A 46 -5.07 12.79 6.82
N MET A 47 -6.18 12.04 6.85
CA MET A 47 -7.53 12.56 6.63
C MET A 47 -7.92 13.61 7.67
N GLU A 48 -7.59 13.39 8.95
CA GLU A 48 -7.80 14.39 9.99
C GLU A 48 -6.98 15.67 9.74
N TRP A 49 -5.70 15.52 9.38
CA TRP A 49 -4.84 16.66 9.09
C TRP A 49 -5.28 17.43 7.84
N ILE A 50 -5.67 16.76 6.76
CA ILE A 50 -6.09 17.45 5.53
C ILE A 50 -7.44 18.16 5.73
N ASN A 51 -8.37 17.57 6.48
CA ASN A 51 -9.61 18.26 6.85
C ASN A 51 -9.33 19.51 7.68
N ARG A 52 -8.32 19.48 8.57
CA ARG A 52 -7.91 20.65 9.32
C ARG A 52 -7.27 21.71 8.42
N VAL A 53 -6.41 21.30 7.48
CA VAL A 53 -5.82 22.20 6.48
C VAL A 53 -6.91 22.88 5.65
N LEU A 54 -7.95 22.15 5.24
CA LEU A 54 -9.08 22.68 4.48
C LEU A 54 -9.78 23.84 5.21
N VAL A 55 -10.01 23.67 6.52
CA VAL A 55 -10.58 24.73 7.37
C VAL A 55 -9.63 25.94 7.48
N ILE A 56 -8.32 25.70 7.59
CA ILE A 56 -7.32 26.76 7.66
C ILE A 56 -7.27 27.55 6.34
N SER A 57 -7.26 26.87 5.19
CA SER A 57 -7.29 27.51 3.87
C SER A 57 -8.53 28.38 3.67
N GLN A 58 -9.71 27.92 4.09
CA GLN A 58 -10.93 28.75 4.05
C GLN A 58 -10.81 30.03 4.89
N ARG A 59 -10.23 29.92 6.10
CA ARG A 59 -9.98 31.08 6.97
C ARG A 59 -8.94 32.02 6.38
N TYR A 60 -7.90 31.47 5.76
CA TYR A 60 -6.85 32.23 5.10
C TYR A 60 -7.40 33.08 3.96
N VAL A 61 -8.19 32.48 3.05
CA VAL A 61 -8.86 33.18 1.95
C VAL A 61 -9.79 34.29 2.46
N HIS A 62 -10.56 34.01 3.52
CA HIS A 62 -11.41 35.04 4.13
C HIS A 62 -10.58 36.21 4.68
N LEU A 63 -9.47 35.92 5.37
CA LEU A 63 -8.57 36.93 5.92
C LEU A 63 -7.90 37.78 4.82
N GLU A 64 -7.47 37.17 3.72
CA GLU A 64 -6.94 37.88 2.55
C GLU A 64 -8.00 38.81 1.92
N SER A 65 -9.26 38.36 1.84
CA SER A 65 -10.35 39.15 1.25
C SER A 65 -10.73 40.41 2.05
N SER A 66 -10.33 40.51 3.33
CA SER A 66 -10.71 41.60 4.23
C SER A 66 -10.09 42.98 3.91
N GLY A 67 -9.15 43.07 2.96
CA GLY A 67 -8.69 44.29 2.26
C GLY A 67 -8.16 45.47 3.09
N ARG A 68 -8.99 46.08 3.95
CA ARG A 68 -8.69 47.32 4.69
C ARG A 68 -7.88 47.14 5.97
N CYS A 69 -7.80 45.93 6.51
CA CYS A 69 -7.10 45.66 7.79
C CYS A 69 -5.84 44.81 7.65
N ARG A 70 -5.37 44.50 6.43
CA ARG A 70 -4.25 43.58 6.18
C ARG A 70 -2.95 43.99 6.90
N ASN A 71 -2.68 45.29 6.95
CA ASN A 71 -1.47 45.82 7.60
C ASN A 71 -1.63 46.03 9.12
N HIS A 72 -2.78 45.68 9.69
CA HIS A 72 -2.98 45.79 11.13
C HIS A 72 -2.18 44.69 11.84
N PRO A 73 -1.36 44.99 12.87
CA PRO A 73 -0.48 44.01 13.51
C PRO A 73 -1.20 42.76 14.04
N LYS A 74 -2.46 42.88 14.48
CA LYS A 74 -3.28 41.73 14.92
C LYS A 74 -3.66 40.80 13.76
N VAL A 75 -3.87 41.34 12.56
CA VAL A 75 -4.24 40.57 11.36
C VAL A 75 -3.01 39.81 10.85
N GLN A 76 -1.84 40.46 10.80
CA GLN A 76 -0.57 39.79 10.45
C GLN A 76 -0.23 38.64 11.39
N LYS A 77 -0.34 38.83 12.71
CA LYS A 77 -0.12 37.74 13.68
C LYS A 77 -1.10 36.59 13.51
N ALA A 78 -2.36 36.87 13.18
CA ALA A 78 -3.35 35.85 12.91
C ALA A 78 -3.03 35.07 11.62
N GLU A 79 -2.60 35.77 10.56
CA GLU A 79 -2.13 35.17 9.31
C GLU A 79 -0.95 34.24 9.53
N GLU A 80 0.10 34.71 10.23
CA GLU A 80 1.28 33.92 10.58
C GLU A 80 0.92 32.67 11.37
N SER A 81 0.02 32.79 12.35
CA SER A 81 -0.45 31.65 13.15
C SER A 81 -1.17 30.61 12.31
N LEU A 82 -1.98 31.02 11.31
CA LEU A 82 -2.68 30.10 10.41
C LEU A 82 -1.69 29.38 9.48
N LEU A 83 -0.75 30.12 8.89
CA LEU A 83 0.28 29.55 8.02
C LEU A 83 1.18 28.57 8.77
N GLN A 84 1.55 28.89 10.01
CA GLN A 84 2.32 27.98 10.85
C GLN A 84 1.52 26.70 11.15
N GLU A 85 0.26 26.81 11.57
CA GLU A 85 -0.58 25.64 11.85
C GLU A 85 -0.72 24.76 10.60
N MET A 86 -0.92 25.35 9.42
CA MET A 86 -0.98 24.62 8.15
C MET A 86 0.34 23.91 7.83
N ALA A 87 1.48 24.59 7.98
CA ALA A 87 2.79 24.01 7.73
C ALA A 87 3.07 22.80 8.64
N GLU A 88 2.65 22.86 9.90
CA GLU A 88 2.77 21.75 10.85
C GLU A 88 1.93 20.53 10.42
N ARG A 89 0.69 20.75 9.94
CA ARG A 89 -0.16 19.65 9.44
C ARG A 89 0.40 19.03 8.17
N ILE A 90 0.84 19.84 7.20
CA ILE A 90 1.48 19.36 5.97
C ILE A 90 2.76 18.57 6.29
N LYS A 91 3.55 19.03 7.27
CA LYS A 91 4.73 18.30 7.75
C LYS A 91 4.35 16.93 8.32
N GLY A 92 3.27 16.86 9.11
CA GLY A 92 2.72 15.59 9.61
C GLY A 92 2.35 14.63 8.48
N ILE A 93 1.63 15.12 7.46
CA ILE A 93 1.27 14.35 6.26
C ILE A 93 2.52 13.84 5.54
N LYS A 94 3.52 14.70 5.30
CA LYS A 94 4.79 14.30 4.66
C LYS A 94 5.50 13.20 5.45
N GLN A 95 5.54 13.30 6.77
CA GLN A 95 6.14 12.27 7.63
C GLN A 95 5.38 10.95 7.56
N SER A 96 4.04 11.00 7.55
CA SER A 96 3.19 9.82 7.34
C SER A 96 3.48 9.15 5.99
N ASN A 97 3.51 9.90 4.90
CA ASN A 97 3.86 9.39 3.57
C ASN A 97 5.26 8.73 3.55
N CYS A 98 6.24 9.28 4.28
CA CYS A 98 7.54 8.65 4.43
C CYS A 98 7.48 7.31 5.16
N ARG A 99 6.67 7.19 6.23
CA ARG A 99 6.51 5.92 6.97
C ARG A 99 5.83 4.85 6.11
N VAL A 100 4.74 5.21 5.40
CA VAL A 100 4.06 4.29 4.46
C VAL A 100 5.01 3.84 3.36
N TYR A 101 5.80 4.76 2.77
CA TYR A 101 6.81 4.42 1.78
C TYR A 101 7.87 3.45 2.30
N THR A 102 8.39 3.68 3.51
CA THR A 102 9.35 2.75 4.14
C THR A 102 8.73 1.35 4.27
N SER A 103 7.47 1.25 4.69
CA SER A 103 6.77 -0.03 4.78
C SER A 103 6.65 -0.74 3.42
N VAL A 104 6.34 -0.01 2.34
CA VAL A 104 6.34 -0.58 0.97
C VAL A 104 7.74 -1.06 0.55
N LYS A 105 8.80 -0.33 0.92
CA LYS A 105 10.18 -0.76 0.62
C LYS A 105 10.56 -2.06 1.33
N GLU A 106 10.10 -2.24 2.56
CA GLU A 106 10.33 -3.50 3.29
C GLU A 106 9.58 -4.66 2.63
N LEU A 107 8.31 -4.46 2.27
CA LEU A 107 7.50 -5.44 1.52
C LEU A 107 8.14 -5.86 0.18
N ARG A 108 8.84 -4.93 -0.51
CA ARG A 108 9.54 -5.26 -1.76
C ARG A 108 10.60 -6.34 -1.57
N LYS A 109 11.26 -6.41 -0.41
CA LYS A 109 12.31 -7.41 -0.15
C LYS A 109 11.74 -8.83 -0.23
N SER A 110 10.61 -9.05 0.43
CA SER A 110 9.90 -10.33 0.41
C SER A 110 9.33 -10.67 -0.97
N CYS A 111 8.90 -9.66 -1.73
CA CYS A 111 8.47 -9.87 -3.13
C CYS A 111 9.63 -10.34 -4.01
N ILE A 112 10.83 -9.76 -3.85
CA ILE A 112 12.04 -10.17 -4.60
C ILE A 112 12.40 -11.63 -4.27
N ILE A 113 12.39 -12.01 -2.98
CA ILE A 113 12.67 -13.39 -2.58
C ILE A 113 11.67 -14.36 -3.23
N PHE A 114 10.39 -14.00 -3.26
CA PHE A 114 9.36 -14.81 -3.91
C PHE A 114 9.57 -14.94 -5.42
N GLU A 115 9.87 -13.82 -6.11
CA GLU A 115 10.20 -13.81 -7.54
C GLU A 115 11.42 -14.71 -7.85
N GLU A 116 12.46 -14.62 -7.02
CA GLU A 116 13.69 -15.42 -7.15
C GLU A 116 13.42 -16.92 -6.93
N LEU A 117 12.62 -17.29 -5.92
CA LEU A 117 12.24 -18.68 -5.69
C LEU A 117 11.41 -19.24 -6.85
N CYS A 118 10.43 -18.48 -7.33
CA CYS A 118 9.61 -18.89 -8.47
C CYS A 118 10.44 -19.06 -9.75
N SER A 119 11.48 -18.23 -9.95
CA SER A 119 12.35 -18.33 -11.13
C SER A 119 13.21 -19.59 -11.18
N GLN A 120 13.39 -20.28 -10.04
CA GLN A 120 14.14 -21.52 -9.92
C GLN A 120 13.27 -22.76 -10.17
N LEU A 121 11.94 -22.61 -10.18
CA LEU A 121 11.01 -23.72 -10.33
C LEU A 121 10.86 -24.13 -11.79
N ASP A 122 10.98 -25.43 -12.07
CA ASP A 122 10.68 -25.95 -13.40
C ASP A 122 9.17 -26.04 -13.62
N MET A 123 8.63 -25.05 -14.33
CA MET A 123 7.20 -24.96 -14.62
C MET A 123 6.70 -26.08 -15.56
N ALA A 124 7.59 -26.84 -16.21
CA ALA A 124 7.20 -27.94 -17.11
C ALA A 124 6.73 -29.21 -16.37
N VAL A 125 6.97 -29.32 -15.05
CA VAL A 125 6.64 -30.48 -14.24
C VAL A 125 5.14 -30.59 -13.93
N GLU A 126 4.36 -29.52 -14.15
CA GLU A 126 2.89 -29.46 -14.01
C GLU A 126 2.35 -30.09 -12.70
N SER A 127 3.06 -29.89 -11.59
CA SER A 127 2.62 -30.37 -10.27
C SER A 127 1.31 -29.68 -9.84
N PRO A 128 0.52 -30.29 -8.92
CA PRO A 128 -0.69 -29.66 -8.38
C PRO A 128 -0.46 -28.27 -7.78
N PHE A 129 0.75 -27.98 -7.28
CA PHE A 129 1.14 -26.65 -6.81
C PHE A 129 1.25 -25.65 -7.97
N ILE A 130 1.82 -26.07 -9.09
CA ILE A 130 2.00 -25.24 -10.30
C ILE A 130 0.66 -24.99 -10.99
N ILE A 131 -0.08 -26.05 -11.33
CA ILE A 131 -1.32 -25.96 -12.13
C ILE A 131 -2.57 -25.65 -11.29
N GLY A 132 -2.48 -25.79 -9.96
CA GLY A 132 -3.60 -25.65 -9.04
C GLY A 132 -4.47 -26.90 -8.96
N ASP A 133 -5.49 -26.84 -8.11
CA ASP A 133 -6.46 -27.92 -7.92
C ASP A 133 -7.86 -27.37 -7.57
N ALA A 134 -8.78 -28.22 -7.11
CA ALA A 134 -10.14 -27.79 -6.75
C ALA A 134 -10.18 -26.70 -5.64
N CYS A 135 -9.18 -26.71 -4.77
CA CYS A 135 -9.05 -25.91 -3.55
C CYS A 135 -8.03 -24.76 -3.69
N HIS A 136 -7.06 -24.87 -4.59
CA HIS A 136 -5.93 -23.96 -4.76
C HIS A 136 -5.87 -23.36 -6.16
N LYS A 137 -5.53 -22.08 -6.25
CA LYS A 137 -5.27 -21.42 -7.54
C LYS A 137 -3.88 -21.82 -8.06
N PRO A 138 -3.64 -21.77 -9.38
CA PRO A 138 -2.32 -22.03 -9.95
C PRO A 138 -1.27 -21.04 -9.42
N LEU A 139 -0.01 -21.46 -9.35
CA LEU A 139 1.09 -20.59 -8.90
C LEU A 139 1.19 -19.30 -9.73
N ALA A 140 0.96 -19.38 -11.04
CA ALA A 140 0.98 -18.24 -11.95
C ALA A 140 0.02 -17.12 -11.51
N PHE A 141 -1.15 -17.47 -10.95
CA PHE A 141 -2.09 -16.48 -10.40
C PHE A 141 -1.47 -15.68 -9.25
N PHE A 142 -0.73 -16.35 -8.35
CA PHE A 142 -0.10 -15.68 -7.21
C PHE A 142 1.09 -14.83 -7.63
N ILE A 143 1.87 -15.26 -8.64
CA ILE A 143 2.95 -14.46 -9.22
C ILE A 143 2.41 -13.12 -9.75
N GLU A 144 1.35 -13.17 -10.54
CA GLU A 144 0.70 -11.96 -11.06
C GLU A 144 0.12 -11.10 -9.93
N LEU A 145 -0.62 -11.73 -9.00
CA LEU A 145 -1.26 -11.02 -7.89
C LEU A 145 -0.24 -10.28 -7.01
N VAL A 146 0.84 -10.93 -6.59
CA VAL A 146 1.90 -10.31 -5.77
C VAL A 146 2.51 -9.12 -6.50
N SER A 147 2.77 -9.26 -7.81
CA SER A 147 3.28 -8.18 -8.65
C SER A 147 2.33 -6.99 -8.70
N ASP A 148 1.04 -7.24 -8.92
CA ASP A 148 0.03 -6.20 -9.08
C ASP A 148 -0.29 -5.48 -7.77
N LEU A 149 -0.37 -6.22 -6.65
CA LEU A 149 -0.53 -5.62 -5.33
C LEU A 149 0.66 -4.71 -4.99
N PHE A 150 1.89 -5.16 -5.24
CA PHE A 150 3.07 -4.33 -5.01
C PHE A 150 3.05 -3.05 -5.87
N LYS A 151 2.78 -3.18 -7.17
CA LYS A 151 2.69 -2.03 -8.10
C LYS A 151 1.63 -1.03 -7.65
N TYR A 152 0.46 -1.51 -7.24
CA TYR A 152 -0.61 -0.66 -6.75
C TYR A 152 -0.19 0.13 -5.52
N LEU A 153 0.34 -0.54 -4.49
CA LEU A 153 0.78 0.11 -3.25
C LEU A 153 1.90 1.12 -3.50
N HIS A 154 2.87 0.75 -4.33
CA HIS A 154 3.97 1.62 -4.71
C HIS A 154 3.47 2.86 -5.46
N ALA A 155 2.61 2.69 -6.47
CA ALA A 155 2.02 3.80 -7.22
C ALA A 155 1.18 4.73 -6.32
N SER A 156 0.41 4.16 -5.39
CA SER A 156 -0.40 4.91 -4.43
C SER A 156 0.47 5.82 -3.56
N VAL A 157 1.54 5.29 -2.97
CA VAL A 157 2.47 6.08 -2.16
C VAL A 157 3.19 7.15 -2.98
N LEU A 158 3.61 6.86 -4.21
CA LEU A 158 4.24 7.87 -5.06
C LEU A 158 3.27 9.02 -5.36
N ARG A 159 2.01 8.70 -5.68
CA ARG A 159 0.96 9.70 -5.89
C ARG A 159 0.75 10.56 -4.65
N GLN A 160 0.70 9.98 -3.46
CA GLN A 160 0.58 10.72 -2.19
C GLN A 160 1.78 11.64 -1.95
N LYS A 161 3.01 11.12 -2.11
CA LYS A 161 4.24 11.91 -1.94
C LYS A 161 4.33 13.07 -2.92
N TYR A 162 3.91 12.88 -4.17
CA TYR A 162 3.87 13.98 -5.13
C TYR A 162 2.79 15.00 -4.78
N SER A 163 1.57 14.53 -4.50
CA SER A 163 0.40 15.40 -4.29
C SER A 163 0.54 16.28 -3.05
N VAL A 164 1.22 15.82 -1.98
CA VAL A 164 1.42 16.66 -0.78
C VAL A 164 2.30 17.89 -1.04
N HIS A 165 3.16 17.85 -2.08
CA HIS A 165 3.97 18.99 -2.47
C HIS A 165 3.17 20.05 -3.24
N LEU A 166 1.99 19.71 -3.73
CA LEU A 166 1.11 20.60 -4.49
C LEU A 166 0.11 21.35 -3.60
N ILE A 167 0.09 21.08 -2.28
CA ILE A 167 -0.83 21.75 -1.36
C ILE A 167 -0.39 23.20 -1.17
N GLU A 168 -1.26 24.14 -1.55
CA GLU A 168 -1.05 25.58 -1.39
C GLU A 168 -2.06 26.20 -0.39
N PRO A 169 -1.63 27.11 0.51
CA PRO A 169 -2.51 27.73 1.51
C PRO A 169 -3.75 28.46 0.96
N SER A 170 -3.58 29.18 -0.14
CA SER A 170 -4.62 29.96 -0.80
C SER A 170 -5.46 29.14 -1.78
N ASP A 171 -5.05 27.92 -2.12
CA ASP A 171 -5.75 27.08 -3.10
C ASP A 171 -6.51 25.94 -2.42
N TYR A 172 -7.81 26.18 -2.21
CA TYR A 172 -8.74 25.15 -1.74
C TYR A 172 -8.76 23.90 -2.63
N GLU A 173 -8.58 24.06 -3.95
CA GLU A 173 -8.64 22.96 -4.90
C GLU A 173 -7.45 22.00 -4.72
N SER A 174 -6.25 22.54 -4.45
CA SER A 174 -5.07 21.73 -4.12
C SER A 174 -5.29 20.82 -2.90
N VAL A 175 -5.93 21.34 -1.85
CA VAL A 175 -6.24 20.60 -0.62
C VAL A 175 -7.27 19.50 -0.90
N ALA A 176 -8.30 19.82 -1.69
CA ALA A 176 -9.32 18.86 -2.10
C ALA A 176 -8.75 17.73 -2.98
N LYS A 177 -7.83 18.05 -3.89
CA LYS A 177 -7.11 17.07 -4.72
C LYS A 177 -6.30 16.10 -3.85
N TYR A 178 -5.57 16.60 -2.84
CA TYR A 178 -4.86 15.72 -1.92
C TYR A 178 -5.81 14.80 -1.15
N LYS A 179 -6.93 15.36 -0.65
CA LYS A 179 -7.94 14.61 0.08
C LYS A 179 -8.49 13.44 -0.75
N ALA A 180 -8.84 13.67 -2.01
CA ALA A 180 -9.29 12.62 -2.93
C ALA A 180 -8.21 11.57 -3.20
N ALA A 181 -6.93 11.97 -3.24
CA ALA A 181 -5.81 11.05 -3.48
C ALA A 181 -5.53 10.05 -2.33
N ILE A 182 -6.04 10.34 -1.12
CA ILE A 182 -5.89 9.50 0.08
C ILE A 182 -7.18 8.78 0.49
N GLU A 183 -8.26 8.92 -0.29
CA GLU A 183 -9.51 8.21 0.00
C GLU A 183 -9.33 6.69 -0.11
N PRO A 184 -9.88 5.91 0.84
CA PRO A 184 -9.82 4.45 0.80
C PRO A 184 -10.54 3.90 -0.44
N SER A 185 -10.02 2.78 -0.97
CA SER A 185 -10.69 2.01 -2.03
C SER A 185 -11.23 0.72 -1.42
N GLU A 186 -12.55 0.61 -1.26
CA GLU A 186 -13.20 -0.59 -0.72
C GLU A 186 -12.95 -1.82 -1.60
N ASP A 187 -12.98 -1.66 -2.92
CA ASP A 187 -12.71 -2.73 -3.89
C ASP A 187 -11.31 -3.35 -3.72
N PHE A 188 -10.34 -2.56 -3.28
CA PHE A 188 -8.96 -3.03 -3.08
C PHE A 188 -8.84 -3.91 -1.83
N GLU A 189 -9.59 -3.60 -0.76
CA GLU A 189 -9.59 -4.40 0.48
C GLU A 189 -10.13 -5.81 0.22
N GLU A 190 -11.24 -5.93 -0.52
CA GLU A 190 -11.79 -7.22 -0.90
C GLU A 190 -10.83 -7.98 -1.84
N TYR A 191 -10.28 -7.29 -2.84
CA TYR A 191 -9.34 -7.89 -3.79
C TYR A 191 -8.10 -8.46 -3.10
N MET A 192 -7.49 -7.72 -2.18
CA MET A 192 -6.33 -8.17 -1.41
C MET A 192 -6.70 -9.31 -0.46
N SER A 193 -7.77 -9.16 0.33
CA SER A 193 -8.15 -10.12 1.38
C SER A 193 -8.60 -11.46 0.83
N VAL A 194 -9.34 -11.49 -0.27
CA VAL A 194 -9.85 -12.71 -0.92
C VAL A 194 -8.84 -13.28 -1.93
N GLY A 195 -8.05 -12.41 -2.55
CA GLY A 195 -7.08 -12.76 -3.57
C GLY A 195 -5.88 -13.54 -3.02
N LEU A 196 -5.29 -13.06 -1.92
CA LEU A 196 -4.05 -13.62 -1.36
C LEU A 196 -4.23 -14.95 -0.63
N THR A 197 -5.44 -15.29 -0.20
CA THR A 197 -5.66 -16.56 0.51
C THR A 197 -5.43 -17.74 -0.42
N TYR A 198 -4.35 -18.47 -0.17
CA TYR A 198 -3.88 -19.59 -1.01
C TYR A 198 -4.93 -20.71 -1.15
N CYS A 199 -5.55 -21.10 -0.05
CA CYS A 199 -6.48 -22.22 0.00
C CYS A 199 -7.89 -21.77 0.37
N LYS A 200 -8.88 -22.18 -0.43
CA LYS A 200 -10.31 -21.88 -0.15
C LYS A 200 -10.79 -22.39 1.21
N CYS A 201 -10.17 -23.45 1.75
CA CYS A 201 -10.50 -24.00 3.06
C CYS A 201 -10.19 -23.04 4.22
N PHE A 202 -9.27 -22.09 4.02
CA PHE A 202 -8.91 -21.07 5.00
C PHE A 202 -9.70 -19.76 4.84
N ARG A 203 -10.59 -19.68 3.85
CA ARG A 203 -11.51 -18.53 3.75
C ARG A 203 -12.51 -18.61 4.91
N SER A 204 -12.60 -17.55 5.70
CA SER A 204 -13.68 -17.39 6.68
C SER A 204 -15.02 -17.66 5.97
N LYS A 205 -15.80 -18.62 6.48
CA LYS A 205 -17.16 -18.85 5.96
C LYS A 205 -17.93 -17.55 6.16
N ARG A 206 -18.40 -16.92 5.08
CA ARG A 206 -19.38 -15.83 5.18
C ARG A 206 -20.61 -16.42 5.90
N ILE A 207 -20.77 -16.09 7.17
CA ILE A 207 -22.00 -16.36 7.92
C ILE A 207 -22.99 -15.33 7.38
N TYR A 208 -23.92 -15.80 6.55
CA TYR A 208 -25.05 -15.02 6.06
C TYR A 208 -26.08 -14.80 7.16
#